data_AF-A0AAX4JB94-F1
#
_entry.id   AF-A0AAX4JB94-F1
#
_cell.length_a   1.000
_cell.length_b   1.000
_cell.length_c   1.000
_cell.angle_alpha   90.00
_cell.angle_beta   90.00
_cell.angle_gamma   90.00
#
_symmetry.space_group_name_H-M   'P 1'
#
loop_
_entity.id
_entity.type
_entity.pdbx_description
1 polymer ?
#
loop_
_entity_poly.entity_id
_entity_poly.type
_entity_poly.pdbx_seq_one_letter_code
_entity_poly.pdbx_strand_id
1 'polypeptide(L)'
;MFDYSEIQGTFSLRNRRFERSHNKPIKLHRSQGITYKILEKANILFNEYIKTQKIDTSFIYKMELTGSQIYIKNVPCFVVEERKNSLVVIYKDEKIKTFIKNGLVFCIELNNIKYTIIGKNLKINRFIKR
;
A
#
# COMPACT_ATOMS: atom_id res chain seq x y z
N MET A 1 -5.97 -51.27 -25.32
CA MET A 1 -4.93 -50.30 -24.94
C MET A 1 -5.63 -49.23 -24.12
N PHE A 2 -5.39 -49.25 -22.81
CA PHE A 2 -5.98 -48.50 -21.68
C PHE A 2 -7.49 -48.59 -21.46
N ASP A 3 -7.86 -49.56 -20.60
CA ASP A 3 -9.12 -49.63 -19.85
C ASP A 3 -9.21 -48.45 -18.87
N TYR A 4 -10.29 -47.69 -18.96
CA TYR A 4 -10.68 -46.72 -17.94
C TYR A 4 -11.36 -47.47 -16.79
N SER A 5 -10.59 -47.95 -15.83
CA SER A 5 -11.14 -48.40 -14.56
C SER A 5 -11.61 -47.19 -13.76
N GLU A 6 -12.93 -47.12 -13.59
CA GLU A 6 -13.63 -46.15 -12.76
C GLU A 6 -13.02 -46.10 -11.35
N ILE A 7 -12.47 -44.95 -10.95
CA ILE A 7 -12.17 -44.69 -9.55
C ILE A 7 -13.51 -44.38 -8.87
N GLN A 8 -14.26 -45.44 -8.50
CA GLN A 8 -15.43 -45.35 -7.63
C GLN A 8 -14.98 -45.10 -6.18
N GLY A 9 -14.45 -43.91 -5.92
CA GLY A 9 -14.26 -43.41 -4.57
C GLY A 9 -15.46 -42.55 -4.18
N THR A 10 -16.50 -43.13 -3.57
CA THR A 10 -17.56 -42.32 -2.97
C THR A 10 -16.98 -41.53 -1.80
N PHE A 11 -16.77 -40.22 -1.99
CA PHE A 11 -16.47 -39.30 -0.89
C PHE A 11 -17.69 -39.23 0.05
N SER A 12 -17.73 -40.10 1.04
CA SER A 12 -18.78 -40.09 2.07
C SER A 12 -18.40 -39.09 3.17
N LEU A 13 -19.15 -37.99 3.24
CA LEU A 13 -19.07 -37.04 4.36
C LEU A 13 -19.62 -37.61 5.67
N ARG A 14 -20.24 -38.81 5.63
CA ARG A 14 -21.05 -39.37 6.72
C ARG A 14 -20.25 -39.73 7.98
N ASN A 15 -18.93 -39.94 7.85
CA ASN A 15 -18.04 -40.33 8.94
C ASN A 15 -17.02 -39.25 9.36
N ARG A 16 -17.16 -38.00 8.89
CA ARG A 16 -16.29 -36.91 9.38
C ARG A 16 -16.68 -36.55 10.81
N ARG A 17 -15.83 -36.92 11.77
CA ARG A 17 -15.88 -36.36 13.12
C ARG A 17 -15.44 -34.90 13.03
N PHE A 18 -16.36 -33.99 13.34
CA PHE A 18 -16.03 -32.58 13.54
C PHE A 18 -15.31 -32.45 14.88
N GLU A 19 -13.98 -32.42 14.86
CA GLU A 19 -13.23 -31.93 16.02
C GLU A 19 -13.51 -30.43 16.14
N ARG A 20 -14.05 -30.00 17.28
CA ARG A 20 -14.18 -28.58 17.57
C ARG A 20 -12.78 -27.99 17.60
N SER A 21 -12.47 -27.08 16.68
CA SER A 21 -11.22 -26.34 16.71
C SER A 21 -11.11 -25.63 18.06
N HIS A 22 -10.14 -26.05 18.88
CA HIS A 22 -9.79 -25.27 20.06
C HIS A 22 -9.22 -23.94 19.58
N ASN A 23 -9.94 -22.86 19.83
CA ASN A 23 -9.48 -21.49 19.60
C ASN A 23 -8.29 -21.22 20.53
N LYS A 24 -7.08 -21.65 20.15
CA LYS A 24 -5.87 -21.14 20.78
C LYS A 24 -5.80 -19.66 20.39
N PRO A 25 -5.79 -18.73 21.36
CA PRO A 25 -5.62 -17.32 21.03
C PRO A 25 -4.23 -17.18 20.43
N ILE A 26 -4.17 -17.00 19.11
CA ILE A 26 -2.93 -16.62 18.44
C ILE A 26 -2.56 -15.27 19.04
N LYS A 27 -1.53 -15.24 19.89
CA LYS A 27 -0.92 -14.00 20.36
C LYS A 27 -0.22 -13.36 19.17
N LEU A 28 -1.00 -12.65 18.35
CA LEU A 28 -0.48 -11.75 17.34
C LEU A 28 0.31 -10.68 18.10
N HIS A 29 1.64 -10.80 18.11
CA HIS A 29 2.52 -9.70 18.44
C HIS A 29 2.21 -8.61 17.42
N ARG A 30 1.35 -7.66 17.80
CA ARG A 30 1.10 -6.46 17.01
C ARG A 30 2.40 -5.68 17.09
N SER A 31 3.22 -5.77 16.04
CA SER A 31 4.24 -4.76 15.76
C SER A 31 3.57 -3.41 15.93
N GLN A 32 4.23 -2.47 16.64
CA GLN A 32 3.72 -1.10 16.77
C GLN A 32 3.23 -0.65 15.39
N GLY A 33 1.93 -0.33 15.30
CA GLY A 33 1.31 0.01 14.02
C GLY A 33 2.04 1.17 13.37
N ILE A 34 1.87 1.33 12.06
CA ILE A 34 2.40 2.50 11.35
C ILE A 34 1.75 3.74 11.99
N THR A 35 2.57 4.58 12.64
CA THR A 35 2.14 5.83 13.27
C THR A 35 2.58 7.04 12.47
N TYR A 36 1.91 8.16 12.67
CA TYR A 36 2.24 9.42 12.00
C TYR A 36 3.70 9.84 12.26
N LYS A 37 4.19 9.68 13.50
CA LYS A 37 5.57 10.00 13.88
C LYS A 37 6.62 9.18 13.15
N ILE A 38 6.32 7.91 12.84
CA ILE A 38 7.25 7.06 12.07
C ILE A 38 7.37 7.58 10.64
N LEU A 39 6.24 7.97 10.04
CA LEU A 39 6.22 8.49 8.67
C LEU A 39 6.80 9.90 8.58
N GLU A 40 6.71 10.70 9.63
CA GLU A 40 7.43 11.98 9.73
C GLU A 40 8.95 11.78 9.63
N LYS A 41 9.50 10.76 10.30
CA LYS A 41 10.92 10.38 10.15
C LYS A 41 11.24 9.87 8.75
N ALA A 42 10.34 9.07 8.16
CA ALA A 42 10.51 8.58 6.79
C ALA A 42 10.54 9.74 5.77
N ASN A 43 9.75 10.79 5.99
CA ASN A 43 9.71 11.97 5.13
C ASN A 43 11.03 12.76 5.16
N ILE A 44 11.74 12.79 6.29
CA ILE A 44 13.08 13.40 6.37
C ILE A 44 14.03 12.68 5.41
N LEU A 45 14.08 11.34 5.47
CA LEU A 45 14.90 10.52 4.58
C LEU A 45 14.48 10.68 3.11
N PHE A 46 13.18 10.75 2.85
CA PHE A 46 12.65 11.03 1.51
C PHE A 46 13.16 12.37 0.98
N ASN A 47 13.10 13.44 1.77
CA ASN A 47 13.57 14.75 1.36
C ASN A 47 15.10 14.80 1.16
N GLU A 48 15.86 14.11 2.00
CA GLU A 48 17.31 13.95 1.81
C GLU A 48 17.62 13.23 0.49
N TYR A 49 16.89 12.17 0.17
CA TYR A 49 17.01 11.49 -1.11
C TYR A 49 16.70 12.43 -2.28
N ILE A 50 15.59 13.15 -2.23
CA ILE A 50 15.17 14.08 -3.30
C ILE A 50 16.21 15.18 -3.54
N LYS A 51 16.87 15.70 -2.49
CA LYS A 51 17.92 16.72 -2.65
C LYS A 51 19.10 16.25 -3.50
N THR A 52 19.37 14.95 -3.53
CA THR A 52 20.47 14.36 -4.33
C THR A 52 20.09 14.13 -5.80
N GLN A 53 18.80 14.22 -6.14
CA GLN A 53 18.29 13.86 -7.47
C GLN A 53 18.05 15.09 -8.33
N LYS A 54 18.30 14.95 -9.64
CA LYS A 54 17.88 15.95 -10.63
C LYS A 54 16.39 15.77 -10.90
N ILE A 55 15.58 16.71 -10.42
CA ILE A 55 14.13 16.67 -10.56
C ILE A 55 13.73 17.07 -11.98
N ASP A 56 13.19 16.13 -12.74
CA ASP A 56 12.44 16.37 -13.97
C ASP A 56 11.03 15.75 -13.85
N THR A 57 10.16 16.04 -14.81
CA THR A 57 8.80 15.49 -14.82
C THR A 57 8.81 13.95 -14.91
N SER A 58 9.80 13.38 -15.61
CA SER A 58 9.92 11.94 -15.79
C SER A 58 10.26 11.20 -14.49
N PHE A 59 11.08 11.82 -13.64
CA PHE A 59 11.45 11.35 -12.31
C PHE A 59 10.24 11.39 -11.38
N ILE A 60 9.51 12.51 -11.35
CA ILE A 60 8.34 12.68 -10.47
C ILE A 60 7.28 11.59 -10.72
N TYR A 61 7.03 11.20 -11.97
CA TYR A 61 6.07 10.13 -12.30
C TYR A 61 6.56 8.71 -11.98
N LYS A 62 7.86 8.53 -11.73
CA LYS A 62 8.49 7.24 -11.45
C LYS A 62 8.92 7.07 -10.00
N MET A 63 8.96 8.15 -9.23
CA MET A 63 9.41 8.11 -7.85
C MET A 63 8.42 7.34 -6.98
N GLU A 64 8.97 6.65 -5.98
CA GLU A 64 8.16 5.99 -4.97
C GLU A 64 7.68 7.02 -3.95
N LEU A 65 6.36 7.10 -3.74
CA LEU A 65 5.76 8.10 -2.86
C LEU A 65 5.65 7.64 -1.41
N THR A 66 5.94 6.37 -1.11
CA THR A 66 5.83 5.81 0.24
C THR A 66 6.68 6.60 1.24
N GLY A 67 6.06 7.08 2.32
CA GLY A 67 6.73 7.92 3.33
C GLY A 67 6.84 9.40 2.97
N SER A 68 6.42 9.82 1.77
CA SER A 68 6.43 11.23 1.37
C SER A 68 5.24 12.00 1.96
N GLN A 69 5.47 13.29 2.24
CA GLN A 69 4.40 14.25 2.56
C GLN A 69 3.71 14.72 1.29
N ILE A 70 2.38 14.60 1.26
CA ILE A 70 1.54 15.10 0.18
C ILE A 70 0.40 15.96 0.72
N TYR A 71 -0.19 16.75 -0.16
CA TYR A 71 -1.33 17.61 0.14
C TYR A 71 -2.54 17.17 -0.67
N ILE A 72 -3.55 16.67 0.03
CA ILE A 72 -4.85 16.33 -0.57
C ILE A 72 -5.84 17.42 -0.16
N LYS A 73 -6.37 18.17 -1.12
CA LYS A 73 -7.26 19.33 -0.86
C LYS A 73 -6.65 20.32 0.15
N ASN A 74 -5.37 20.64 -0.01
CA ASN A 74 -4.57 21.51 0.89
C ASN A 74 -4.38 20.99 2.32
N VAL A 75 -4.75 19.74 2.61
CA VAL A 75 -4.49 19.12 3.92
C VAL A 75 -3.23 18.24 3.82
N PRO A 76 -2.22 18.47 4.68
CA PRO A 76 -1.02 17.65 4.70
C PRO A 76 -1.32 16.25 5.23
N CYS A 77 -0.76 15.24 4.57
CA CYS A 77 -0.83 13.84 4.98
C CYS A 77 0.41 13.08 4.49
N PHE A 78 0.71 11.94 5.11
CA PHE A 78 1.80 11.07 4.69
C PHE A 78 1.27 9.86 3.93
N VAL A 79 1.98 9.46 2.88
CA VAL A 79 1.67 8.23 2.17
C VAL A 79 2.17 7.03 2.97
N VAL A 80 1.25 6.15 3.35
CA VAL A 80 1.54 4.91 4.08
C VAL A 80 1.91 3.80 3.11
N GLU A 81 1.11 3.65 2.06
CA GLU A 81 1.22 2.55 1.11
C GLU A 81 0.68 2.98 -0.25
N GLU A 82 1.45 2.70 -1.30
CA GLU A 82 1.00 2.88 -2.67
C GLU A 82 0.54 1.54 -3.26
N ARG A 83 -0.75 1.41 -3.56
CA ARG A 83 -1.34 0.23 -4.20
C ARG A 83 -1.56 0.47 -5.69
N LYS A 84 -1.94 -0.59 -6.41
CA LYS A 84 -2.22 -0.55 -7.86
C LYS A 84 -3.25 0.53 -8.22
N ASN A 85 -4.41 0.55 -7.54
CA ASN A 85 -5.54 1.43 -7.87
C ASN A 85 -5.85 2.47 -6.78
N SER A 86 -5.15 2.40 -5.64
CA SER A 86 -5.43 3.24 -4.48
C SER A 86 -4.15 3.73 -3.81
N LEU A 87 -4.28 4.82 -3.08
CA LEU A 87 -3.24 5.40 -2.23
C LEU A 87 -3.74 5.39 -0.80
N VAL A 88 -2.98 4.79 0.11
CA VAL A 88 -3.29 4.80 1.55
C VAL A 88 -2.48 5.90 2.19
N VAL A 89 -3.15 6.78 2.93
CA VAL A 89 -2.53 7.93 3.59
C VAL A 89 -2.93 7.99 5.04
N ILE A 90 -2.10 8.64 5.86
CA ILE A 90 -2.38 8.94 7.26
C ILE A 90 -2.38 10.45 7.48
N TYR A 91 -3.34 10.92 8.26
CA TYR A 91 -3.44 12.31 8.70
C TYR A 91 -2.82 12.49 10.09
N LYS A 92 -2.63 13.75 10.49
CA LYS A 92 -2.05 14.12 11.79
C LYS A 92 -2.86 13.60 12.99
N ASP A 93 -4.18 13.42 12.82
CA ASP A 93 -5.08 12.81 13.80
C ASP A 93 -5.03 11.27 13.81
N GLU A 94 -3.97 10.70 13.23
CA GLU A 94 -3.75 9.26 13.03
C GLU A 94 -4.85 8.54 12.23
N LYS A 95 -5.77 9.29 11.60
CA LYS A 95 -6.78 8.70 10.73
C LYS A 95 -6.15 8.24 9.43
N ILE A 96 -6.35 6.96 9.12
CA ILE A 96 -5.94 6.37 7.86
C ILE A 96 -7.11 6.47 6.87
N LYS A 97 -6.84 6.98 5.67
CA LYS A 97 -7.80 7.01 4.57
C LYS A 97 -7.21 6.36 3.33
N THR A 98 -8.08 5.73 2.55
CA THR A 98 -7.71 5.17 1.25
C THR A 98 -8.39 5.98 0.15
N PHE A 99 -7.60 6.45 -0.80
CA PHE A 99 -8.06 7.23 -1.95
C PHE A 99 -7.92 6.42 -3.24
N ILE A 100 -8.90 6.54 -4.14
CA ILE A 100 -8.85 5.90 -5.46
C ILE A 100 -8.06 6.79 -6.41
N LYS A 101 -7.02 6.24 -7.05
CA LYS A 101 -6.09 7.00 -7.91
C LYS A 101 -6.78 7.70 -9.09
N ASN A 102 -7.79 7.06 -9.70
CA ASN A 102 -8.43 7.55 -10.94
C ASN A 102 -9.05 8.97 -10.83
N GLY A 103 -9.48 9.38 -9.63
CA GLY A 103 -10.06 10.71 -9.38
C GLY A 103 -9.24 11.55 -8.40
N LEU A 104 -8.06 11.09 -8.00
CA LEU A 104 -7.24 11.76 -7.01
C LEU A 104 -6.36 12.82 -7.68
N VAL A 105 -6.47 14.06 -7.22
CA VAL A 105 -5.51 15.11 -7.50
C VAL A 105 -4.89 15.51 -6.16
N PHE A 106 -3.57 15.53 -6.10
CA PHE A 106 -2.82 15.89 -4.91
C PHE A 106 -1.56 16.65 -5.29
N CYS A 107 -1.02 17.40 -4.33
CA CYS A 107 0.20 18.16 -4.53
C CYS A 107 1.34 17.56 -3.71
N ILE A 108 2.55 17.66 -4.23
CA ILE A 108 3.78 17.37 -3.51
C ILE A 108 4.71 18.58 -3.63
N GLU A 109 5.46 18.86 -2.57
CA GLU A 109 6.41 19.96 -2.53
C GLU A 109 7.82 19.39 -2.53
N LEU A 110 8.58 19.64 -3.58
CA LEU A 110 9.95 19.17 -3.75
C LEU A 110 10.85 20.36 -4.08
N ASN A 111 11.93 20.57 -3.30
CA ASN A 111 12.87 21.68 -3.49
C ASN A 111 12.17 23.06 -3.64
N ASN A 112 11.17 23.34 -2.78
CA ASN A 112 10.33 24.55 -2.80
C ASN A 112 9.47 24.75 -4.06
N ILE A 113 9.35 23.73 -4.93
CA ILE A 113 8.46 23.74 -6.07
C ILE A 113 7.27 22.83 -5.77
N LYS A 114 6.06 23.38 -5.92
CA LYS A 114 4.81 22.63 -5.74
C LYS A 114 4.41 21.98 -7.06
N TYR A 115 4.39 20.65 -7.07
CA TYR A 115 3.97 19.84 -8.21
C TYR A 115 2.56 19.32 -7.97
N THR A 116 1.70 19.44 -8.97
CA THR A 116 0.37 18.84 -8.95
C THR A 116 0.41 17.51 -9.70
N ILE A 117 -0.01 16.44 -9.03
CA ILE A 117 -0.03 15.09 -9.57
C ILE A 117 -1.47 14.64 -9.77
N ILE A 118 -1.74 14.16 -10.99
CA ILE A 118 -3.02 13.55 -11.35
C ILE A 118 -2.86 12.04 -11.17
N GLY A 119 -3.53 11.49 -10.16
CA GLY A 119 -3.41 10.09 -9.75
C GLY A 119 -3.75 9.09 -10.84
N LYS A 120 -4.61 9.45 -11.80
CA LYS A 120 -4.94 8.64 -12.99
C LYS A 120 -3.71 8.21 -13.79
N ASN A 121 -2.65 9.02 -13.78
CA ASN A 121 -1.43 8.79 -14.55
C ASN A 121 -0.29 8.17 -13.73
N LEU A 122 -0.51 7.89 -12.44
CA LEU A 122 0.49 7.20 -11.63
C LEU A 122 0.62 5.75 -12.10
N LYS A 123 1.85 5.36 -12.46
CA LYS A 123 2.15 3.99 -12.84
C LYS A 123 2.05 3.06 -11.63
N ILE A 124 1.94 1.76 -11.92
CA ILE A 124 2.01 0.71 -10.89
C ILE A 124 3.42 0.75 -10.29
N ASN A 125 3.50 0.74 -8.96
CA ASN A 125 4.77 0.74 -8.23
C ASN A 125 5.62 -0.47 -8.66
N ARG A 126 6.92 -0.26 -8.91
CA ARG A 126 7.82 -1.24 -9.58
C ARG A 126 7.99 -2.55 -8.78
N PHE A 127 7.75 -2.51 -7.48
CA PHE A 127 7.91 -3.65 -6.57
C PHE A 127 6.75 -4.66 -6.63
N ILE A 128 5.68 -4.39 -7.40
CA ILE A 128 4.57 -5.33 -7.64
C ILE A 128 4.74 -6.00 -9.01
N LYS A 129 5.93 -6.52 -9.32
CA LYS A 129 6.11 -7.51 -10.38
C LYS A 129 6.30 -8.88 -9.73
N ARG A 130 5.26 -9.71 -9.78
CA ARG A 130 5.38 -11.17 -9.66
C ARG A 130 5.56 -11.74 -11.06
#